data_AF-B9T1M4-F1
#
_entry.id   AF-B9T1M4-F1
#
_cell.length_a   1.000
_cell.length_b   1.000
_cell.length_c   1.000
_cell.angle_alpha   90.00
_cell.angle_beta   90.00
_cell.angle_gamma   90.00
#
_symmetry.space_group_name_H-M   'P 1'
#
loop_
_entity.id
_entity.type
_entity.pdbx_description
1 polymer ?
#
loop_
_entity_poly.entity_id
_entity_poly.type
_entity_poly.pdbx_seq_one_letter_code
_entity_poly.pdbx_strand_id
1 'polypeptide(L)'
;MADKAKIPSFVEIIVHMNLELYSLKRQEQNFKNVLQLMKGSFFKHGEKEALRSCVKAILFCSTESQGELKDFAGNKLKNLEDELIAKLKSAMKEAVGGDEYFLLVNLKRLYELQLSKVVPIESIFEDIVKVIHNFRNVDDDVVSFLLLNMYLHVAWSLQSIVNSETISEAQLSSLLSKCNILFEELEYFLRTPSEETKVNKYSNLLACRELCEQQLNISDETDDEDTNKEYIEKTNRDAVMIAATKLTASDTVSKESLAPGIISHFVMHGTSVAEIVKHLLTIIKKKDDDISNIFLEALKRAHQWHLEELSKSDGGSVIRKSFQDCKDLADRLSGTFMGAAWNKHRADILKIIKEGIEYAFKNAPKQLSFLESAMLHFVSKLPTPAVLEILKDVQSRTKNVNTDEDPNGWRPYFTFVDNLREKYAKNEGLPDEKEGTNVRCRGRPKKRQNIVPTMQ
;
A
#
# COMPACT_ATOMS: atom_id res chain seq x y z
N MET A 1 33.62 -26.91 1.77
CA MET A 1 32.51 -25.93 1.84
C MET A 1 32.45 -25.22 0.51
N ALA A 2 31.34 -25.33 -0.23
CA ALA A 2 31.15 -24.53 -1.44
C ALA A 2 30.88 -23.08 -1.01
N ASP A 3 31.60 -22.13 -1.62
CA ASP A 3 31.42 -20.71 -1.34
C ASP A 3 30.09 -20.25 -1.96
N LYS A 4 29.04 -20.24 -1.12
CA LYS A 4 27.65 -19.97 -1.49
C LYS A 4 27.49 -18.62 -2.19
N ALA A 5 28.31 -17.63 -1.84
CA ALA A 5 28.29 -16.29 -2.43
C ALA A 5 28.80 -16.27 -3.88
N LYS A 6 29.61 -17.25 -4.29
CA LYS A 6 30.19 -17.29 -5.64
C LYS A 6 29.32 -17.99 -6.68
N ILE A 7 28.36 -18.81 -6.24
CA ILE A 7 27.49 -19.59 -7.14
C ILE A 7 26.73 -18.70 -8.13
N PRO A 8 26.06 -17.59 -7.71
CA PRO A 8 25.42 -16.67 -8.64
C PRO A 8 26.38 -16.22 -9.75
N SER A 9 27.56 -15.72 -9.36
CA SER A 9 28.55 -15.18 -10.28
C SER A 9 29.07 -16.21 -11.28
N PHE A 10 29.27 -17.47 -10.88
CA PHE A 10 29.71 -18.51 -11.79
C PHE A 10 28.62 -18.98 -12.75
N VAL A 11 27.38 -19.12 -12.26
CA VAL A 11 26.27 -19.62 -13.06
C VAL A 11 25.84 -18.59 -14.11
N GLU A 12 25.88 -17.30 -13.79
CA GLU A 12 25.49 -16.24 -14.72
C GLU A 12 26.44 -16.07 -15.91
N ILE A 13 27.68 -16.57 -15.84
CA ILE A 13 28.64 -16.50 -16.95
C ILE A 13 28.03 -17.04 -18.26
N ILE A 14 27.24 -18.12 -18.19
CA ILE A 14 26.67 -18.74 -19.39
C ILE A 14 25.68 -17.83 -20.12
N VAL A 15 25.02 -16.91 -19.40
CA VAL A 15 24.03 -15.96 -19.97
C VAL A 15 24.72 -14.94 -20.88
N HIS A 16 26.03 -14.75 -20.73
CA HIS A 16 26.85 -13.87 -21.57
C HIS A 16 27.60 -14.62 -22.67
N MET A 17 27.44 -15.94 -22.79
CA MET A 17 28.10 -16.75 -23.80
C MET A 17 27.26 -16.84 -25.07
N ASN A 18 27.92 -16.85 -26.24
CA ASN A 18 27.26 -17.28 -27.47
C ASN A 18 27.16 -18.81 -27.49
N LEU A 19 25.95 -19.33 -27.25
CA LEU A 19 25.71 -20.77 -27.12
C LEU A 19 25.96 -21.55 -28.42
N GLU A 20 25.89 -20.91 -29.59
CA GLU A 20 26.19 -21.55 -30.88
C GLU A 20 27.65 -22.02 -30.97
N LEU A 21 28.56 -21.36 -30.24
CA LEU A 21 29.96 -21.76 -30.20
C LEU A 21 30.15 -23.16 -29.60
N TYR A 22 29.24 -23.65 -28.77
CA TYR A 22 29.32 -25.01 -28.26
C TYR A 22 29.17 -26.05 -29.38
N SER A 23 28.27 -25.83 -30.34
CA SER A 23 28.13 -26.71 -31.51
C SER A 23 29.27 -26.48 -32.51
N LEU A 24 29.58 -25.21 -32.83
CA LEU A 24 30.63 -24.89 -33.81
C LEU A 24 32.01 -25.41 -33.42
N LYS A 25 32.31 -25.46 -32.11
CA LYS A 25 33.59 -25.95 -31.58
C LYS A 25 33.55 -27.40 -31.06
N ARG A 26 32.46 -28.14 -31.31
CA ARG A 26 32.27 -29.53 -30.84
C ARG A 26 32.46 -29.69 -29.33
N GLN A 27 31.84 -28.80 -28.57
CA GLN A 27 31.88 -28.71 -27.11
C GLN A 27 30.55 -29.10 -26.46
N GLU A 28 29.70 -29.88 -27.16
CA GLU A 28 28.36 -30.25 -26.71
C GLU A 28 28.39 -30.97 -25.36
N GLN A 29 29.41 -31.82 -25.13
CA GLN A 29 29.57 -32.49 -23.83
C GLN A 29 29.85 -31.50 -22.70
N ASN A 30 30.62 -30.44 -22.96
CA ASN A 30 30.89 -29.41 -21.95
C ASN A 30 29.63 -28.62 -21.63
N PHE A 31 28.81 -28.27 -22.63
CA PHE A 31 27.49 -27.68 -22.41
C PHE A 31 26.60 -28.57 -21.53
N LYS A 32 26.50 -29.87 -21.86
CA LYS A 32 25.70 -30.85 -21.11
C LYS A 32 26.18 -30.96 -19.65
N ASN A 33 27.49 -30.99 -19.43
CA ASN A 33 28.10 -31.04 -18.10
C ASN A 33 27.80 -29.77 -17.29
N VAL A 34 27.93 -28.59 -17.89
CA VAL A 34 27.64 -27.31 -17.23
C VAL A 34 26.17 -27.25 -16.83
N LEU A 35 25.25 -27.64 -17.71
CA LEU A 35 23.82 -27.64 -17.41
C LEU A 35 23.45 -28.64 -16.30
N GLN A 36 24.11 -29.79 -16.27
CA GLN A 36 24.00 -30.76 -15.17
C GLN A 36 24.46 -30.16 -13.84
N LEU A 37 25.58 -29.44 -13.84
CA LEU A 37 26.11 -28.76 -12.65
C LEU A 37 25.17 -27.65 -12.17
N MET A 38 24.59 -26.87 -13.09
CA MET A 38 23.60 -25.83 -12.76
C MET A 38 22.36 -26.44 -12.10
N LYS A 39 21.81 -27.53 -12.67
CA LYS A 39 20.71 -28.28 -12.02
C LYS A 39 21.12 -28.78 -10.63
N GLY A 40 22.33 -29.33 -10.51
CA GLY A 40 22.87 -29.80 -9.23
C GLY A 40 22.99 -28.69 -8.20
N SER A 41 23.43 -27.50 -8.60
CA SER A 41 23.50 -26.31 -7.75
C SER A 41 22.11 -25.87 -7.29
N PHE A 42 21.12 -25.82 -8.18
CA PHE A 42 19.75 -25.48 -7.83
C PHE A 42 19.19 -26.33 -6.68
N PHE A 43 19.46 -27.64 -6.68
CA PHE A 43 19.00 -28.54 -5.61
C PHE A 43 19.91 -28.61 -4.37
N LYS A 44 21.10 -28.02 -4.42
CA LYS A 44 22.02 -27.92 -3.27
C LYS A 44 21.89 -26.61 -2.50
N HIS A 45 21.34 -25.59 -3.15
CA HIS A 45 21.19 -24.25 -2.61
C HIS A 45 19.72 -23.94 -2.28
N GLY A 46 19.52 -23.02 -1.35
CA GLY A 46 18.21 -22.49 -0.95
C GLY A 46 18.16 -20.96 -0.94
N GLU A 47 19.31 -20.34 -1.18
CA GLU A 47 19.52 -18.90 -1.20
C GLU A 47 18.91 -18.26 -2.47
N LYS A 48 18.23 -17.12 -2.33
CA LYS A 48 17.53 -16.37 -3.38
C LYS A 48 18.39 -16.12 -4.61
N GLU A 49 19.54 -15.49 -4.43
CA GLU A 49 20.39 -15.12 -5.56
C GLU A 49 20.97 -16.35 -6.27
N ALA A 50 21.26 -17.42 -5.52
CA ALA A 50 21.74 -18.67 -6.10
C ALA A 50 20.64 -19.37 -6.91
N LEU A 51 19.43 -19.44 -6.37
CA LEU A 51 18.27 -20.03 -7.04
C LEU A 51 17.90 -19.25 -8.29
N ARG A 52 17.79 -17.92 -8.18
CA ARG A 52 17.49 -17.01 -9.30
C ARG A 52 18.49 -17.12 -10.44
N SER A 53 19.78 -17.12 -10.11
CA SER A 53 20.85 -17.27 -11.11
C SER A 53 20.79 -18.63 -11.80
N CYS A 54 20.52 -19.71 -11.06
CA CYS A 54 20.33 -21.04 -11.63
C CYS A 54 19.13 -21.11 -12.58
N VAL A 55 17.97 -20.58 -12.16
CA VAL A 55 16.77 -20.54 -12.99
C VAL A 55 17.03 -19.76 -14.27
N LYS A 56 17.59 -18.54 -14.16
CA LYS A 56 17.93 -17.67 -15.28
C LYS A 56 18.87 -18.36 -16.28
N ALA A 57 19.95 -18.97 -15.79
CA ALA A 57 20.93 -19.66 -16.64
C ALA A 57 20.35 -20.89 -17.35
N ILE A 58 19.58 -21.73 -16.64
CA ILE A 58 18.96 -22.92 -17.22
C ILE A 58 17.91 -22.52 -18.26
N LEU A 59 17.10 -21.50 -17.96
CA LEU A 59 16.09 -20.99 -18.90
C LEU A 59 16.75 -20.42 -20.15
N PHE A 60 17.77 -19.57 -20.00
CA PHE A 60 18.57 -19.05 -21.12
C PHE A 60 19.12 -20.17 -22.01
N CYS A 61 19.66 -21.23 -21.40
CA CYS A 61 20.11 -22.40 -22.14
C CYS A 61 18.99 -23.08 -22.92
N SER A 62 17.77 -23.14 -22.37
CA SER A 62 16.62 -23.76 -23.04
C SER A 62 15.98 -22.90 -24.14
N THR A 63 16.13 -21.57 -24.09
CA THR A 63 15.55 -20.66 -25.08
C THR A 63 16.54 -20.34 -26.21
N GLU A 64 17.79 -20.02 -25.87
CA GLU A 64 18.78 -19.44 -26.79
C GLU A 64 19.67 -20.48 -27.48
N SER A 65 19.77 -21.70 -26.96
CA SER A 65 20.51 -22.76 -27.67
C SER A 65 19.73 -23.26 -28.90
N GLN A 66 20.42 -23.97 -29.78
CA GLN A 66 19.88 -24.45 -31.06
C GLN A 66 20.09 -25.96 -31.23
N GLY A 67 19.22 -26.58 -32.03
CA GLY A 67 19.29 -28.01 -32.37
C GLY A 67 19.33 -28.93 -31.13
N GLU A 68 20.24 -29.91 -31.15
CA GLU A 68 20.35 -30.92 -30.08
C GLU A 68 20.65 -30.32 -28.69
N LEU A 69 21.31 -29.15 -28.62
CA LEU A 69 21.56 -28.48 -27.35
C LEU A 69 20.27 -27.95 -26.73
N LYS A 70 19.36 -27.45 -27.58
CA LYS A 70 18.04 -26.96 -27.17
C LYS A 70 17.17 -28.09 -26.66
N ASP A 71 17.13 -29.20 -27.38
CA ASP A 71 16.39 -30.39 -26.97
C ASP A 71 16.91 -30.95 -25.64
N PHE A 72 18.24 -31.02 -25.49
CA PHE A 72 18.86 -31.43 -24.24
C PHE A 72 18.51 -30.47 -23.09
N ALA A 73 18.59 -29.16 -23.33
CA ALA A 73 18.31 -28.16 -22.30
C ALA A 73 16.83 -28.14 -21.89
N GLY A 74 15.91 -28.24 -22.85
CA GLY A 74 14.48 -28.37 -22.60
C GLY A 74 14.14 -29.63 -21.79
N ASN A 75 14.72 -30.78 -22.17
CA ASN A 75 14.57 -32.02 -21.39
C ASN A 75 15.15 -31.88 -19.98
N LYS A 76 16.25 -31.14 -19.83
CA LYS A 76 16.89 -30.93 -18.53
C LYS A 76 16.05 -30.05 -17.61
N LEU A 77 15.44 -29.01 -18.16
CA LEU A 77 14.50 -28.14 -17.46
C LEU A 77 13.25 -28.90 -17.02
N LYS A 78 12.64 -29.70 -17.91
CA LYS A 78 11.51 -30.56 -17.55
C LYS A 78 11.86 -31.54 -16.43
N ASN A 79 13.03 -32.18 -16.52
CA ASN A 79 13.51 -33.09 -15.48
C ASN A 79 13.82 -32.38 -14.14
N LEU A 80 14.10 -31.07 -14.15
CA LEU A 80 14.21 -30.26 -12.93
C LEU A 80 12.81 -30.00 -12.33
N GLU A 81 11.82 -29.67 -13.15
CA GLU A 81 10.42 -29.48 -12.71
C GLU A 81 9.85 -30.75 -12.08
N ASP A 82 9.97 -31.89 -12.78
CA ASP A 82 9.45 -33.18 -12.30
C ASP A 82 10.09 -33.57 -10.96
N GLU A 83 11.41 -33.38 -10.82
CA GLU A 83 12.14 -33.66 -9.57
C GLU A 83 11.72 -32.70 -8.44
N LEU A 84 11.52 -31.42 -8.74
CA LEU A 84 11.07 -30.43 -7.75
C LEU A 84 9.65 -30.74 -7.26
N ILE A 85 8.73 -31.05 -8.17
CA ILE A 85 7.35 -31.43 -7.82
C ILE A 85 7.35 -32.72 -6.99
N ALA A 86 8.16 -33.72 -7.34
CA ALA A 86 8.28 -34.94 -6.56
C ALA A 86 8.82 -34.67 -5.13
N LYS A 87 9.85 -33.82 -5.01
CA LYS A 87 10.40 -33.40 -3.72
C LYS A 87 9.37 -32.63 -2.87
N LEU A 88 8.61 -31.72 -3.47
CA LEU A 88 7.52 -31.01 -2.80
C LEU A 88 6.43 -31.96 -2.30
N LYS A 89 6.00 -32.92 -3.13
CA LYS A 89 5.02 -33.94 -2.72
C LYS A 89 5.51 -34.77 -1.52
N SER A 90 6.79 -35.10 -1.46
CA SER A 90 7.37 -35.79 -0.29
C SER A 90 7.38 -34.86 0.92
N ALA A 91 7.91 -33.64 0.75
CA ALA A 91 8.04 -32.67 1.84
C ALA A 91 6.70 -32.26 2.45
N MET A 92 5.64 -32.11 1.65
CA MET A 92 4.29 -31.81 2.15
C MET A 92 3.70 -32.95 2.97
N LYS A 93 4.04 -34.21 2.66
CA LYS A 93 3.62 -35.37 3.46
C LYS A 93 4.41 -35.44 4.78
N GLU A 94 5.71 -35.16 4.72
CA GLU A 94 6.61 -35.18 5.87
C GLU A 94 6.35 -34.02 6.83
N ALA A 95 5.94 -32.85 6.33
CA ALA A 95 5.55 -31.69 7.13
C ALA A 95 4.40 -32.01 8.11
N VAL A 96 3.57 -33.03 7.82
CA VAL A 96 2.54 -33.55 8.75
C VAL A 96 3.15 -34.08 10.06
N GLY A 97 4.40 -34.53 10.00
CA GLY A 97 5.18 -34.95 11.17
C GLY A 97 5.96 -33.82 11.86
N GLY A 98 5.85 -32.56 11.41
CA GLY A 98 6.49 -31.39 12.01
C GLY A 98 7.88 -31.01 11.46
N ASP A 99 8.37 -31.66 10.39
CA ASP A 99 9.60 -31.21 9.69
C ASP A 99 9.24 -30.28 8.52
N GLU A 100 9.32 -28.98 8.79
CA GLU A 100 8.94 -27.93 7.83
C GLU A 100 10.13 -27.43 6.99
N TYR A 101 11.38 -27.78 7.37
CA TYR A 101 12.58 -27.23 6.75
C TYR A 101 12.68 -27.63 5.27
N PHE A 102 12.49 -28.92 4.96
CA PHE A 102 12.52 -29.39 3.58
C PHE A 102 11.37 -28.83 2.75
N LEU A 103 10.22 -28.58 3.37
CA LEU A 103 9.09 -27.95 2.70
C LEU A 103 9.47 -26.50 2.32
N LEU A 104 9.95 -25.70 3.28
CA LEU A 104 10.36 -24.31 3.04
C LEU A 104 11.38 -24.18 1.90
N VAL A 105 12.44 -24.99 1.94
CA VAL A 105 13.51 -24.95 0.93
C VAL A 105 12.99 -25.26 -0.47
N ASN A 106 12.10 -26.25 -0.60
CA ASN A 106 11.53 -26.59 -1.91
C ASN A 106 10.45 -25.60 -2.37
N LEU A 107 9.74 -24.95 -1.46
CA LEU A 107 8.80 -23.87 -1.79
C LEU A 107 9.53 -22.62 -2.32
N LYS A 108 10.67 -22.26 -1.72
CA LYS A 108 11.57 -21.19 -2.22
C LYS A 108 12.04 -21.48 -3.66
N ARG A 109 12.44 -22.72 -3.93
CA ARG A 109 12.82 -23.19 -5.27
C ARG A 109 11.68 -23.09 -6.28
N LEU A 110 10.47 -23.49 -5.88
CA LEU A 110 9.30 -23.38 -6.73
C LEU A 110 8.98 -21.92 -7.04
N TYR A 111 9.03 -21.06 -6.03
CA TYR A 111 8.74 -19.64 -6.17
C TYR A 111 9.67 -18.98 -7.18
N GLU A 112 10.99 -19.14 -7.04
CA GLU A 112 11.96 -18.55 -8.00
C GLU A 112 11.80 -19.11 -9.42
N LEU A 113 11.42 -20.40 -9.55
CA LEU A 113 11.13 -20.99 -10.86
C LEU A 113 9.85 -20.39 -11.47
N GLN A 114 8.80 -20.24 -10.67
CA GLN A 114 7.51 -19.67 -11.09
C GLN A 114 7.59 -18.19 -11.44
N LEU A 115 8.50 -17.42 -10.83
CA LEU A 115 8.75 -16.03 -11.22
C LEU A 115 9.25 -15.90 -12.67
N SER A 116 9.93 -16.93 -13.17
CA SER A 116 10.56 -16.90 -14.51
C SER A 116 9.75 -17.63 -15.57
N LYS A 117 8.93 -18.61 -15.20
CA LYS A 117 8.12 -19.40 -16.14
C LYS A 117 6.91 -20.07 -15.50
N VAL A 118 5.96 -20.50 -16.33
CA VAL A 118 4.88 -21.39 -15.90
C VAL A 118 5.41 -22.75 -15.48
N VAL A 119 5.00 -23.23 -14.31
CA VAL A 119 5.33 -24.57 -13.76
C VAL A 119 4.03 -25.35 -13.58
N PRO A 120 3.93 -26.61 -14.03
CA PRO A 120 2.67 -27.37 -14.01
C PRO A 120 2.35 -27.91 -12.61
N ILE A 121 2.02 -27.01 -11.68
CA ILE A 121 1.74 -27.37 -10.28
C ILE A 121 0.29 -27.75 -10.00
N GLU A 122 -0.53 -27.90 -11.03
CA GLU A 122 -1.94 -28.29 -10.91
C GLU A 122 -2.13 -29.53 -10.02
N SER A 123 -1.23 -30.52 -10.18
CA SER A 123 -1.29 -31.77 -9.42
C SER A 123 -0.97 -31.64 -7.92
N ILE A 124 -0.45 -30.50 -7.48
CA ILE A 124 -0.10 -30.24 -6.07
C ILE A 124 -0.88 -29.07 -5.47
N PHE A 125 -1.73 -28.38 -6.23
CA PHE A 125 -2.48 -27.23 -5.72
C PHE A 125 -3.36 -27.60 -4.52
N GLU A 126 -4.12 -28.69 -4.64
CA GLU A 126 -4.93 -29.21 -3.53
C GLU A 126 -4.09 -29.69 -2.33
N ASP A 127 -2.88 -30.18 -2.58
CA ASP A 127 -1.98 -30.57 -1.51
C ASP A 127 -1.45 -29.34 -0.77
N ILE A 128 -1.15 -28.25 -1.47
CA ILE A 128 -0.78 -26.95 -0.88
C ILE A 128 -1.92 -26.42 0.01
N VAL A 129 -3.16 -26.43 -0.48
CA VAL A 129 -4.34 -25.99 0.29
C VAL A 129 -4.51 -26.84 1.55
N LYS A 130 -4.38 -28.17 1.45
CA LYS A 130 -4.45 -29.06 2.62
C LYS A 130 -3.35 -28.75 3.64
N VAL A 131 -2.13 -28.47 3.19
CA VAL A 131 -1.03 -28.08 4.08
C VAL A 131 -1.41 -26.80 4.81
N ILE A 132 -1.81 -25.73 4.10
CA ILE A 132 -2.22 -24.47 4.73
C ILE A 132 -3.32 -24.71 5.80
N HIS A 133 -4.33 -25.51 5.47
CA HIS A 133 -5.43 -25.82 6.38
C HIS A 133 -5.05 -26.65 7.60
N ASN A 134 -4.22 -27.67 7.41
CA ASN A 134 -3.82 -28.59 8.47
C ASN A 134 -2.88 -27.92 9.47
N PHE A 135 -2.16 -26.89 9.03
CA PHE A 135 -1.12 -26.28 9.84
C PHE A 135 -1.30 -24.76 9.94
N ARG A 136 -2.43 -24.37 10.53
CA ARG A 136 -2.72 -22.97 10.90
C ARG A 136 -1.73 -22.38 11.94
N ASN A 137 -0.74 -23.16 12.40
CA ASN A 137 0.32 -22.80 13.35
C ASN A 137 1.74 -23.05 12.79
N VAL A 138 1.94 -22.89 11.48
CA VAL A 138 3.25 -23.08 10.81
C VAL A 138 4.11 -21.85 10.94
N ASP A 139 5.42 -22.02 10.74
CA ASP A 139 6.35 -20.93 10.53
C ASP A 139 5.86 -19.94 9.44
N ASP A 140 5.87 -18.64 9.75
CA ASP A 140 5.35 -17.59 8.87
C ASP A 140 6.01 -17.60 7.48
N ASP A 141 7.26 -18.01 7.35
CA ASP A 141 7.93 -18.08 6.05
C ASP A 141 7.32 -19.19 5.18
N VAL A 142 7.01 -20.36 5.75
CA VAL A 142 6.40 -21.46 4.99
C VAL A 142 5.01 -21.07 4.51
N VAL A 143 4.17 -20.49 5.38
CA VAL A 143 2.85 -19.98 4.99
C VAL A 143 2.98 -18.94 3.88
N SER A 144 3.91 -17.99 4.03
CA SER A 144 4.17 -16.95 3.02
C SER A 144 4.51 -17.56 1.67
N PHE A 145 5.39 -18.56 1.61
CA PHE A 145 5.73 -19.21 0.35
C PHE A 145 4.61 -20.08 -0.21
N LEU A 146 3.79 -20.74 0.61
CA LEU A 146 2.62 -21.47 0.14
C LEU A 146 1.67 -20.50 -0.59
N LEU A 147 1.35 -19.37 0.03
CA LEU A 147 0.49 -18.32 -0.53
C LEU A 147 1.09 -17.69 -1.80
N LEU A 148 2.39 -17.38 -1.80
CA LEU A 148 3.09 -16.82 -2.98
C LEU A 148 3.05 -17.77 -4.19
N ASN A 149 3.28 -19.07 -3.97
CA ASN A 149 3.21 -20.07 -5.03
C ASN A 149 1.78 -20.28 -5.55
N MET A 150 0.76 -20.22 -4.66
CA MET A 150 -0.65 -20.23 -5.09
C MET A 150 -0.98 -19.00 -5.94
N TYR A 151 -0.55 -17.81 -5.50
CA TYR A 151 -0.74 -16.56 -6.25
C TYR A 151 -0.13 -16.65 -7.66
N LEU A 152 1.13 -17.09 -7.77
CA LEU A 152 1.78 -17.24 -9.07
C LEU A 152 1.07 -18.27 -9.96
N HIS A 153 0.56 -19.37 -9.39
CA HIS A 153 -0.25 -20.33 -10.16
C HIS A 153 -1.52 -19.73 -10.72
N VAL A 154 -2.24 -18.95 -9.91
CA VAL A 154 -3.45 -18.24 -10.33
C VAL A 154 -3.11 -17.23 -11.42
N ALA A 155 -2.04 -16.45 -11.25
CA ALA A 155 -1.58 -15.48 -12.24
C ALA A 155 -1.20 -16.14 -13.58
N TRP A 156 -0.46 -17.26 -13.56
CA TRP A 156 -0.13 -18.01 -14.76
C TRP A 156 -1.36 -18.67 -15.41
N SER A 157 -2.32 -19.12 -14.60
CA SER A 157 -3.59 -19.66 -15.10
C SER A 157 -4.40 -18.59 -15.84
N LEU A 158 -4.44 -17.36 -15.30
CA LEU A 158 -5.03 -16.21 -15.98
C LEU A 158 -4.28 -15.87 -17.28
N GLN A 159 -2.95 -15.80 -17.24
CA GLN A 159 -2.12 -15.52 -18.40
C GLN A 159 -2.34 -16.56 -19.53
N SER A 160 -2.50 -17.83 -19.16
CA SER A 160 -2.80 -18.91 -20.11
C SER A 160 -4.15 -18.70 -20.81
N ILE A 161 -5.18 -18.29 -20.06
CA ILE A 161 -6.52 -17.99 -20.61
C ILE A 161 -6.48 -16.75 -21.51
N VAL A 162 -5.79 -15.69 -21.08
CA VAL A 162 -5.67 -14.44 -21.86
C VAL A 162 -4.96 -14.66 -23.19
N ASN A 163 -3.98 -15.57 -23.24
CA ASN A 163 -3.25 -15.88 -24.48
C ASN A 163 -3.88 -17.02 -25.30
N SER A 164 -4.97 -17.63 -24.82
CA SER A 164 -5.64 -18.72 -25.53
C SER A 164 -6.56 -18.18 -26.62
N GLU A 165 -6.53 -18.78 -27.81
CA GLU A 165 -7.46 -18.45 -28.90
C GLU A 165 -8.91 -18.84 -28.57
N THR A 166 -9.08 -19.88 -27.74
CA THR A 166 -10.39 -20.39 -27.30
C THR A 166 -10.47 -20.43 -25.79
N ILE A 167 -11.52 -19.86 -25.21
CA ILE A 167 -11.76 -19.87 -23.76
C ILE A 167 -12.88 -20.86 -23.47
N SER A 168 -12.59 -21.89 -22.66
CA SER A 168 -13.61 -22.83 -22.20
C SER A 168 -14.19 -22.41 -20.84
N GLU A 169 -15.48 -22.69 -20.63
CA GLU A 169 -16.15 -22.45 -19.35
C GLU A 169 -15.45 -23.20 -18.20
N ALA A 170 -15.01 -24.44 -18.46
CA ALA A 170 -14.29 -25.25 -17.47
C ALA A 170 -12.98 -24.59 -17.00
N GLN A 171 -12.21 -23.95 -17.91
CA GLN A 171 -10.99 -23.22 -17.54
C GLN A 171 -11.31 -22.00 -16.67
N LEU A 172 -12.36 -21.25 -17.00
CA LEU A 172 -12.80 -20.09 -16.20
C LEU A 172 -13.29 -20.51 -14.83
N SER A 173 -14.13 -21.55 -14.73
CA SER A 173 -14.61 -22.08 -13.45
C SER A 173 -13.46 -22.59 -12.58
N SER A 174 -12.48 -23.28 -13.18
CA SER A 174 -11.29 -23.73 -12.48
C SER A 174 -10.46 -22.56 -11.94
N LEU A 175 -10.23 -21.52 -12.75
CA LEU A 175 -9.51 -20.30 -12.33
C LEU A 175 -10.24 -19.61 -11.17
N LEU A 176 -11.55 -19.38 -11.32
CA LEU A 176 -12.36 -18.72 -10.28
C LEU A 176 -12.35 -19.50 -8.97
N SER A 177 -12.44 -20.83 -9.03
CA SER A 177 -12.33 -21.68 -7.85
C SER A 177 -10.99 -21.46 -7.12
N LYS A 178 -9.87 -21.49 -7.85
CA LYS A 178 -8.53 -21.27 -7.28
C LYS A 178 -8.36 -19.86 -6.73
N CYS A 179 -8.88 -18.84 -7.43
CA CYS A 179 -8.91 -17.47 -6.94
C CYS A 179 -9.66 -17.35 -5.62
N ASN A 180 -10.85 -17.96 -5.52
CA ASN A 180 -11.67 -17.92 -4.32
C ASN A 180 -10.96 -18.60 -3.15
N ILE A 181 -10.38 -19.79 -3.36
CA ILE A 181 -9.58 -20.49 -2.34
C ILE A 181 -8.43 -19.61 -1.87
N LEU A 182 -7.67 -19.00 -2.79
CA LEU A 182 -6.57 -18.10 -2.41
C LEU A 182 -7.07 -16.90 -1.58
N PHE A 183 -8.22 -16.31 -1.93
CA PHE A 183 -8.80 -15.24 -1.14
C PHE A 183 -9.26 -15.70 0.24
N GLU A 184 -9.86 -16.89 0.36
CA GLU A 184 -10.26 -17.47 1.64
C GLU A 184 -9.06 -17.69 2.57
N GLU A 185 -7.94 -18.21 2.04
CA GLU A 185 -6.71 -18.38 2.82
C GLU A 185 -6.12 -17.02 3.22
N LEU A 186 -6.04 -16.06 2.29
CA LEU A 186 -5.56 -14.72 2.61
C LEU A 186 -6.43 -14.07 3.69
N GLU A 187 -7.76 -14.12 3.58
CA GLU A 187 -8.67 -13.60 4.60
C GLU A 187 -8.43 -14.25 5.97
N TYR A 188 -8.14 -15.55 6.01
CA TYR A 188 -7.86 -16.23 7.28
C TYR A 188 -6.60 -15.68 7.96
N PHE A 189 -5.48 -15.58 7.24
CA PHE A 189 -4.22 -15.08 7.82
C PHE A 189 -4.25 -13.57 8.10
N LEU A 190 -5.13 -12.83 7.44
CA LEU A 190 -5.31 -11.41 7.68
C LEU A 190 -6.20 -11.08 8.88
N ARG A 191 -7.07 -12.01 9.31
CA ARG A 191 -7.94 -11.80 10.47
C ARG A 191 -7.13 -11.79 11.77
N THR A 192 -6.96 -10.60 12.35
CA THR A 192 -6.56 -10.47 13.76
C THR A 192 -7.64 -11.10 14.66
N PRO A 193 -7.30 -11.77 15.79
CA PRO A 193 -8.31 -12.42 16.67
C PRO A 193 -9.35 -11.50 17.31
N SER A 194 -9.40 -10.21 16.95
CA SER A 194 -10.14 -9.21 17.71
C SER A 194 -11.61 -9.05 17.33
N GLU A 195 -12.10 -9.47 16.17
CA GLU A 195 -13.52 -9.25 15.84
C GLU A 195 -14.16 -10.39 15.03
N GLU A 196 -15.08 -11.13 15.68
CA GLU A 196 -16.06 -11.99 15.03
C GLU A 196 -17.03 -11.14 14.19
N THR A 197 -16.69 -10.85 12.94
CA THR A 197 -17.65 -10.26 12.00
C THR A 197 -17.86 -11.15 10.77
N LYS A 198 -19.15 -11.33 10.49
CA LYS A 198 -19.79 -12.28 9.56
C LYS A 198 -19.14 -12.29 8.17
N VAL A 199 -19.03 -13.51 7.62
CA VAL A 199 -18.70 -13.82 6.23
C VAL A 199 -19.57 -12.97 5.30
N ASN A 200 -18.99 -11.94 4.71
CA ASN A 200 -19.65 -11.10 3.73
C ASN A 200 -18.57 -10.46 2.86
N LYS A 201 -18.88 -10.09 1.62
CA LYS A 201 -17.99 -9.50 0.60
C LYS A 201 -17.16 -8.27 1.05
N TYR A 202 -17.43 -7.77 2.25
CA TYR A 202 -16.75 -6.67 2.93
C TYR A 202 -15.57 -7.12 3.84
N SER A 203 -15.38 -8.43 4.08
CA SER A 203 -14.26 -8.94 4.90
C SER A 203 -12.90 -8.60 4.30
N ASN A 204 -12.74 -8.73 2.98
CA ASN A 204 -11.52 -8.32 2.28
C ASN A 204 -11.21 -6.83 2.42
N LEU A 205 -12.24 -5.97 2.44
CA LEU A 205 -12.07 -4.53 2.61
C LEU A 205 -11.64 -4.16 4.02
N LEU A 206 -12.19 -4.86 5.02
CA LEU A 206 -11.81 -4.74 6.42
C LEU A 206 -10.38 -5.24 6.63
N ALA A 207 -10.05 -6.42 6.11
CA ALA A 207 -8.70 -7.00 6.18
C ALA A 207 -7.63 -6.10 5.54
N CYS A 208 -7.87 -5.58 4.32
CA CYS A 208 -6.93 -4.65 3.68
C CYS A 208 -6.78 -3.34 4.48
N ARG A 209 -7.86 -2.87 5.11
CA ARG A 209 -7.84 -1.68 5.95
C ARG A 209 -7.07 -1.93 7.25
N GLU A 210 -7.36 -3.03 7.94
CA GLU A 210 -6.67 -3.44 9.16
C GLU A 210 -5.17 -3.61 8.93
N LEU A 211 -4.77 -4.21 7.81
CA LEU A 211 -3.36 -4.29 7.42
C LEU A 211 -2.70 -2.93 7.25
N CYS A 212 -3.38 -2.01 6.56
CA CYS A 212 -2.87 -0.65 6.41
C CYS A 212 -2.72 0.00 7.79
N GLU A 213 -3.75 -0.08 8.64
CA GLU A 213 -3.72 0.50 9.98
C GLU A 213 -2.64 -0.14 10.87
N GLN A 214 -2.47 -1.47 10.84
CA GLN A 214 -1.41 -2.18 11.58
C GLN A 214 -0.01 -1.75 11.13
N GLN A 215 0.27 -1.76 9.83
CA GLN A 215 1.60 -1.40 9.30
C GLN A 215 1.92 0.08 9.48
N LEU A 216 0.90 0.94 9.47
CA LEU A 216 1.05 2.37 9.70
C LEU A 216 1.17 2.73 11.19
N ASN A 217 0.83 1.82 12.10
CA ASN A 217 0.96 2.01 13.55
C ASN A 217 2.27 1.47 14.14
N ILE A 218 3.06 0.71 13.35
CA ILE A 218 4.41 0.27 13.78
C ILE A 218 5.30 1.52 13.87
N SER A 219 5.87 1.77 15.06
CA SER A 219 6.74 2.93 15.29
C SER A 219 8.03 2.84 14.47
N ASP A 220 8.54 4.00 14.08
CA ASP A 220 9.83 4.14 13.36
C ASP A 220 11.04 3.70 14.21
N GLU A 221 10.85 3.37 15.49
CA GLU A 221 11.92 3.05 16.44
C GLU A 221 12.27 1.56 16.56
N THR A 222 11.80 0.70 15.65
CA THR A 222 12.24 -0.71 15.59
C THR A 222 13.19 -0.97 14.42
N ASP A 223 14.20 -0.13 14.32
CA ASP A 223 15.49 -0.50 13.74
C ASP A 223 16.23 -1.33 14.79
N ASP A 224 15.98 -2.63 14.80
CA ASP A 224 16.93 -3.68 15.21
C ASP A 224 16.17 -5.00 15.38
N GLU A 225 16.01 -5.72 14.27
CA GLU A 225 16.56 -7.07 14.21
C GLU A 225 16.98 -7.31 12.76
N ASP A 226 18.30 -7.34 12.57
CA ASP A 226 19.02 -7.86 11.41
C ASP A 226 18.78 -9.38 11.29
N THR A 227 17.52 -9.81 11.23
CA THR A 227 17.20 -11.09 10.61
C THR A 227 17.22 -10.83 9.12
N ASN A 228 18.32 -11.27 8.52
CA ASN A 228 18.57 -11.30 7.09
C ASN A 228 17.44 -12.08 6.36
N LYS A 229 16.26 -11.47 6.22
CA LYS A 229 15.09 -12.05 5.53
C LYS A 229 15.34 -11.91 4.04
N GLU A 230 16.08 -12.89 3.54
CA GLU A 230 16.53 -12.99 2.15
C GLU A 230 15.40 -12.82 1.11
N TYR A 231 14.16 -13.19 1.45
CA TYR A 231 13.01 -13.17 0.53
C TYR A 231 11.90 -12.20 0.88
N ILE A 232 11.66 -11.94 2.17
CA ILE A 232 10.61 -11.04 2.64
C ILE A 232 11.31 -9.80 3.16
N GLU A 233 11.55 -8.83 2.28
CA GLU A 233 11.88 -7.47 2.74
C GLU A 233 10.81 -7.07 3.75
N LYS A 234 11.23 -6.67 4.97
CA LYS A 234 10.34 -6.18 6.03
C LYS A 234 9.33 -5.26 5.36
N THR A 235 8.05 -5.62 5.40
CA THR A 235 6.97 -5.00 4.63
C THR A 235 7.18 -3.49 4.56
N ASN A 236 7.56 -3.00 3.39
CA ASN A 236 7.82 -1.58 3.25
C ASN A 236 6.47 -0.86 3.36
N ARG A 237 6.32 0.00 4.36
CA ARG A 237 5.14 0.84 4.60
C ARG A 237 4.67 1.51 3.30
N ASP A 238 5.61 1.96 2.47
CA ASP A 238 5.33 2.54 1.15
C ASP A 238 4.64 1.55 0.21
N ALA A 239 5.07 0.29 0.17
CA ALA A 239 4.49 -0.74 -0.70
C ALA A 239 3.03 -1.03 -0.34
N VAL A 240 2.72 -1.10 0.96
CA VAL A 240 1.35 -1.28 1.48
C VAL A 240 0.48 -0.08 1.12
N MET A 241 0.97 1.14 1.35
CA MET A 241 0.24 2.36 1.00
C MET A 241 0.04 2.50 -0.50
N ILE A 242 1.01 2.11 -1.33
CA ILE A 242 0.88 2.09 -2.79
C ILE A 242 -0.18 1.08 -3.21
N ALA A 243 -0.18 -0.13 -2.65
CA ALA A 243 -1.19 -1.14 -2.95
C ALA A 243 -2.61 -0.66 -2.57
N ALA A 244 -2.77 -0.11 -1.36
CA ALA A 244 -4.03 0.46 -0.89
C ALA A 244 -4.50 1.65 -1.74
N THR A 245 -3.56 2.51 -2.16
CA THR A 245 -3.84 3.63 -3.07
C THR A 245 -4.28 3.12 -4.45
N LYS A 246 -3.66 2.06 -4.97
CA LYS A 246 -4.09 1.45 -6.25
C LYS A 246 -5.52 0.90 -6.14
N LEU A 247 -5.85 0.20 -5.06
CA LEU A 247 -7.18 -0.36 -4.81
C LEU A 247 -8.28 0.72 -4.71
N THR A 248 -7.97 1.85 -4.06
CA THR A 248 -8.89 3.00 -3.98
C THR A 248 -8.99 3.74 -5.32
N ALA A 249 -7.90 3.85 -6.07
CA ALA A 249 -7.87 4.51 -7.37
C ALA A 249 -8.64 3.75 -8.45
N SER A 250 -8.63 2.41 -8.40
CA SER A 250 -9.31 1.52 -9.35
C SER A 250 -10.80 1.30 -9.04
N ASP A 251 -11.35 1.95 -8.01
CA ASP A 251 -12.74 1.76 -7.53
C ASP A 251 -13.04 0.29 -7.16
N THR A 252 -12.01 -0.52 -6.89
CA THR A 252 -12.13 -1.92 -6.47
C THR A 252 -12.60 -2.01 -5.01
N VAL A 253 -12.25 -1.00 -4.22
CA VAL A 253 -12.62 -0.83 -2.81
C VAL A 253 -13.38 0.48 -2.65
N SER A 254 -14.35 0.52 -1.73
CA SER A 254 -14.99 1.78 -1.36
C SER A 254 -13.95 2.80 -0.90
N LYS A 255 -13.90 3.95 -1.57
CA LYS A 255 -12.99 5.04 -1.18
C LYS A 255 -13.30 5.54 0.21
N GLU A 256 -14.57 5.53 0.61
CA GLU A 256 -15.04 5.99 1.91
C GLU A 256 -14.48 5.15 3.07
N SER A 257 -14.14 3.87 2.83
CA SER A 257 -13.61 3.01 3.89
C SER A 257 -12.09 3.10 4.03
N LEU A 258 -11.37 3.09 2.91
CA LEU A 258 -9.91 2.95 2.89
C LEU A 258 -9.18 4.28 2.72
N ALA A 259 -9.69 5.21 1.91
CA ALA A 259 -9.02 6.49 1.68
C ALA A 259 -8.84 7.33 2.95
N PRO A 260 -9.82 7.43 3.88
CA PRO A 260 -9.62 8.15 5.13
C PRO A 260 -8.47 7.59 5.97
N GLY A 261 -8.30 6.27 6.00
CA GLY A 261 -7.21 5.60 6.71
C GLY A 261 -5.86 5.88 6.08
N ILE A 262 -5.77 5.97 4.74
CA ILE A 262 -4.52 6.36 4.08
C ILE A 262 -4.20 7.84 4.34
N ILE A 263 -5.20 8.71 4.23
CA ILE A 263 -5.05 10.17 4.35
C ILE A 263 -4.71 10.58 5.79
N SER A 264 -5.19 9.87 6.83
CA SER A 264 -4.88 10.22 8.22
C SER A 264 -3.38 10.20 8.53
N HIS A 265 -2.58 9.44 7.77
CA HIS A 265 -1.12 9.37 7.94
C HIS A 265 -0.33 10.37 7.10
N PHE A 266 -0.97 11.36 6.46
CA PHE A 266 -0.33 12.29 5.53
C PHE A 266 0.92 13.02 6.09
N VAL A 267 0.97 13.22 7.41
CA VAL A 267 2.05 13.97 8.08
C VAL A 267 2.97 13.10 8.94
N MET A 268 2.69 11.80 9.05
CA MET A 268 3.23 10.99 10.16
C MET A 268 4.49 10.21 9.79
N HIS A 269 4.61 9.78 8.53
CA HIS A 269 5.57 8.76 8.08
C HIS A 269 6.60 9.28 7.07
N GLY A 270 6.87 10.59 7.10
CA GLY A 270 7.88 11.21 6.24
C GLY A 270 7.41 11.46 4.80
N THR A 271 8.39 11.72 3.92
CA THR A 271 8.16 12.26 2.57
C THR A 271 7.55 11.25 1.61
N SER A 272 7.94 9.98 1.68
CA SER A 272 7.44 8.94 0.75
C SER A 272 5.93 8.77 0.87
N VAL A 273 5.45 8.57 2.09
CA VAL A 273 4.02 8.50 2.42
C VAL A 273 3.29 9.78 2.03
N ALA A 274 3.89 10.95 2.25
CA ALA A 274 3.27 12.21 1.86
C ALA A 274 3.05 12.31 0.34
N GLU A 275 3.97 11.83 -0.49
CA GLU A 275 3.80 11.82 -1.94
C GLU A 275 2.70 10.82 -2.39
N ILE A 276 2.61 9.65 -1.76
CA ILE A 276 1.55 8.66 -2.02
C ILE A 276 0.18 9.28 -1.72
N VAL A 277 0.02 9.94 -0.57
CA VAL A 277 -1.23 10.59 -0.18
C VAL A 277 -1.58 11.75 -1.14
N LYS A 278 -0.61 12.57 -1.56
CA LYS A 278 -0.84 13.64 -2.56
C LYS A 278 -1.37 13.07 -3.89
N HIS A 279 -0.83 11.93 -4.32
CA HIS A 279 -1.32 11.25 -5.53
C HIS A 279 -2.77 10.80 -5.35
N LEU A 280 -3.10 10.17 -4.23
CA LEU A 280 -4.48 9.76 -3.90
C LEU A 280 -5.44 10.96 -3.87
N LEU A 281 -5.07 12.05 -3.19
CA LEU A 281 -5.87 13.28 -3.13
C LEU A 281 -6.15 13.85 -4.53
N THR A 282 -5.18 13.76 -5.44
CA THR A 282 -5.35 14.20 -6.83
C THR A 282 -6.36 13.34 -7.58
N ILE A 283 -6.37 12.02 -7.35
CA ILE A 283 -7.32 11.10 -7.97
C ILE A 283 -8.74 11.36 -7.46
N ILE A 284 -8.92 11.44 -6.13
CA ILE A 284 -10.22 11.67 -5.48
C ILE A 284 -10.85 12.98 -5.99
N LYS A 285 -10.04 14.04 -6.11
CA LYS A 285 -10.51 15.35 -6.60
C LYS A 285 -10.89 15.38 -8.07
N LYS A 286 -10.21 14.57 -8.90
CA LYS A 286 -10.52 14.48 -10.33
C LYS A 286 -11.85 13.75 -10.57
N LYS A 287 -12.17 12.77 -9.75
CA LYS A 287 -13.39 11.96 -9.87
C LYS A 287 -14.63 12.58 -9.21
N ASP A 288 -14.48 13.73 -8.55
CA ASP A 288 -15.56 14.44 -7.83
C ASP A 288 -16.26 13.54 -6.78
N ASP A 289 -15.46 12.69 -6.11
CA ASP A 289 -15.91 11.84 -5.01
C ASP A 289 -16.37 12.69 -3.79
N ASP A 290 -17.04 12.10 -2.78
CA ASP A 290 -17.44 12.80 -1.54
C ASP A 290 -16.21 13.17 -0.67
N ILE A 291 -15.50 14.21 -1.13
CA ILE A 291 -14.29 14.76 -0.51
C ILE A 291 -14.60 15.17 0.93
N SER A 292 -15.80 15.70 1.18
CA SER A 292 -16.25 16.12 2.50
C SER A 292 -16.19 14.98 3.51
N ASN A 293 -16.86 13.88 3.19
CA ASN A 293 -16.91 12.72 4.05
C ASN A 293 -15.52 12.10 4.22
N ILE A 294 -14.77 11.94 3.12
CA ILE A 294 -13.43 11.33 3.17
C ILE A 294 -12.48 12.14 4.06
N PHE A 295 -12.44 13.47 3.91
CA PHE A 295 -11.55 14.33 4.68
C PHE A 295 -11.98 14.38 6.15
N LEU A 296 -13.28 14.49 6.41
CA LEU A 296 -13.79 14.52 7.77
C LEU A 296 -13.50 13.21 8.51
N GLU A 297 -13.71 12.06 7.88
CA GLU A 297 -13.37 10.76 8.47
C GLU A 297 -11.86 10.60 8.70
N ALA A 298 -11.01 11.12 7.82
CA ALA A 298 -9.56 11.10 8.03
C ALA A 298 -9.16 11.91 9.27
N LEU A 299 -9.77 13.08 9.47
CA LEU A 299 -9.55 13.94 10.64
C LEU A 299 -10.06 13.27 11.93
N LYS A 300 -11.25 12.67 11.89
CA LYS A 300 -11.81 11.93 13.03
C LYS A 300 -10.89 10.78 13.45
N ARG A 301 -10.32 10.03 12.51
CA ARG A 301 -9.37 8.95 12.80
C ARG A 301 -8.08 9.47 13.44
N ALA A 302 -7.48 10.53 12.91
CA ALA A 302 -6.30 11.15 13.50
C ALA A 302 -6.57 11.65 14.94
N HIS A 303 -7.75 12.22 15.17
CA HIS A 303 -8.16 12.66 16.51
C HIS A 303 -8.42 11.49 17.46
N GLN A 304 -9.08 10.42 16.98
CA GLN A 304 -9.30 9.23 17.78
C GLN A 304 -7.97 8.60 18.23
N TRP A 305 -6.98 8.53 17.34
CA TRP A 305 -5.64 8.06 17.72
C TRP A 305 -5.03 8.94 18.82
N HIS A 306 -5.13 10.27 18.71
CA HIS A 306 -4.69 11.16 19.78
C HIS A 306 -5.39 10.90 21.13
N LEU A 307 -6.71 10.64 21.12
CA LEU A 307 -7.46 10.29 22.32
C LEU A 307 -7.02 8.95 22.92
N GLU A 308 -6.69 7.97 22.09
CA GLU A 308 -6.18 6.68 22.55
C GLU A 308 -4.78 6.83 23.17
N GLU A 309 -3.90 7.63 22.56
CA GLU A 309 -2.58 7.91 23.11
C GLU A 309 -2.64 8.64 24.46
N LEU A 310 -3.56 9.61 24.57
CA LEU A 310 -3.90 10.28 25.83
C LEU A 310 -4.32 9.31 26.94
N SER A 311 -4.94 8.17 26.58
CA SER A 311 -5.40 7.17 27.55
C SER A 311 -4.33 6.15 27.94
N LYS A 312 -3.33 5.92 27.08
CA LYS A 312 -2.32 4.86 27.23
C LYS A 312 -0.99 5.37 27.83
N SER A 313 -0.66 6.65 27.63
CA SER A 313 0.69 7.18 27.83
C SER A 313 0.77 8.18 28.99
N ASP A 314 1.71 7.96 29.91
CA ASP A 314 2.16 8.96 30.90
C ASP A 314 3.24 9.91 30.30
N GLY A 315 3.63 9.67 29.03
CA GLY A 315 4.69 10.39 28.33
C GLY A 315 4.16 11.60 27.55
N GLY A 316 4.24 12.80 28.15
CA GLY A 316 3.73 14.05 27.55
C GLY A 316 4.29 14.41 26.16
N SER A 317 5.45 13.86 25.75
CA SER A 317 6.04 14.09 24.43
C SER A 317 5.23 13.45 23.29
N VAL A 318 4.76 12.21 23.47
CA VAL A 318 4.02 11.45 22.44
C VAL A 318 2.62 12.03 22.25
N ILE A 319 1.96 12.41 23.35
CA ILE A 319 0.68 13.11 23.35
C ILE A 319 0.76 14.45 22.59
N ARG A 320 1.84 15.21 22.83
CA ARG A 320 2.05 16.49 22.13
C ARG A 320 2.28 16.29 20.64
N LYS A 321 3.03 15.25 20.26
CA LYS A 321 3.28 14.90 18.85
C LYS A 321 1.99 14.50 18.14
N SER A 322 1.19 13.58 18.71
CA SER A 322 -0.07 13.14 18.10
C SER A 322 -1.09 14.27 17.95
N PHE A 323 -1.14 15.20 18.92
CA PHE A 323 -1.97 16.41 18.79
C PHE A 323 -1.49 17.33 17.66
N GLN A 324 -0.17 17.50 17.53
CA GLN A 324 0.43 18.30 16.46
C GLN A 324 0.21 17.66 15.08
N ASP A 325 0.33 16.34 14.97
CA ASP A 325 0.06 15.62 13.73
C ASP A 325 -1.40 15.81 13.28
N CYS A 326 -2.35 15.84 14.22
CA CYS A 326 -3.75 16.15 13.93
C CYS A 326 -3.91 17.59 13.36
N LYS A 327 -3.21 18.58 13.94
CA LYS A 327 -3.19 19.97 13.46
C LYS A 327 -2.57 20.08 12.07
N ASP A 328 -1.42 19.47 11.86
CA ASP A 328 -0.70 19.53 10.59
C ASP A 328 -1.48 18.84 9.47
N LEU A 329 -2.17 17.72 9.77
CA LEU A 329 -3.10 17.08 8.84
C LEU A 329 -4.23 18.04 8.44
N ALA A 330 -4.86 18.70 9.41
CA ALA A 330 -5.95 19.65 9.15
C ALA A 330 -5.49 20.87 8.35
N ASP A 331 -4.30 21.40 8.64
CA ASP A 331 -3.71 22.49 7.87
C ASP A 331 -3.46 22.07 6.41
N ARG A 332 -2.85 20.90 6.19
CA ARG A 332 -2.60 20.38 4.84
C ARG A 332 -3.90 20.16 4.06
N LEU A 333 -4.89 19.50 4.66
CA LEU A 333 -6.17 19.23 3.99
C LEU A 333 -6.93 20.52 3.67
N SER A 334 -7.03 21.44 4.63
CA SER A 334 -7.70 22.74 4.44
C SER A 334 -6.98 23.61 3.40
N GLY A 335 -5.65 23.58 3.37
CA GLY A 335 -4.82 24.27 2.38
C GLY A 335 -5.10 23.80 0.95
N THR A 336 -5.63 22.59 0.76
CA THR A 336 -5.96 22.08 -0.56
C THR A 336 -7.20 22.71 -1.21
N PHE A 337 -7.95 23.53 -0.47
CA PHE A 337 -9.12 24.26 -0.94
C PHE A 337 -8.84 25.75 -1.23
N MET A 338 -7.58 26.19 -1.28
CA MET A 338 -7.25 27.60 -1.52
C MET A 338 -7.45 28.04 -2.99
N GLY A 339 -7.72 29.34 -3.19
CA GLY A 339 -7.85 29.95 -4.51
C GLY A 339 -9.13 29.55 -5.26
N ALA A 340 -9.02 29.26 -6.55
CA ALA A 340 -10.18 28.89 -7.39
C ALA A 340 -10.88 27.60 -6.90
N ALA A 341 -10.18 26.72 -6.18
CA ALA A 341 -10.74 25.49 -5.61
C ALA A 341 -11.77 25.77 -4.51
N TRP A 342 -11.66 26.91 -3.81
CA TRP A 342 -12.61 27.28 -2.76
C TRP A 342 -14.03 27.46 -3.30
N ASN A 343 -14.16 28.15 -4.45
CA ASN A 343 -15.46 28.37 -5.08
C ASN A 343 -16.09 27.06 -5.55
N LYS A 344 -15.28 26.10 -6.00
CA LYS A 344 -15.76 24.78 -6.42
C LYS A 344 -16.26 23.95 -5.24
N HIS A 345 -15.52 23.93 -4.13
CA HIS A 345 -15.75 23.03 -2.99
C HIS A 345 -16.37 23.74 -1.77
N ARG A 346 -17.05 24.87 -1.97
CA ARG A 346 -17.61 25.64 -0.85
C ARG A 346 -18.61 24.84 -0.02
N ALA A 347 -19.51 24.11 -0.67
CA ALA A 347 -20.48 23.25 0.00
C ALA A 347 -19.79 22.16 0.80
N ASP A 348 -18.71 21.59 0.26
CA ASP A 348 -17.93 20.54 0.91
C ASP A 348 -17.28 21.02 2.20
N ILE A 349 -16.63 22.20 2.15
CA ILE A 349 -15.98 22.81 3.32
C ILE A 349 -17.01 23.09 4.43
N LEU A 350 -18.18 23.61 4.08
CA LEU A 350 -19.25 23.88 5.04
C LEU A 350 -19.79 22.58 5.66
N LYS A 351 -19.92 21.52 4.86
CA LYS A 351 -20.31 20.17 5.34
C LYS A 351 -19.28 19.64 6.35
N ILE A 352 -17.98 19.68 6.01
CA ILE A 352 -16.89 19.27 6.91
C ILE A 352 -16.97 20.02 8.25
N ILE A 353 -17.15 21.35 8.21
CA ILE A 353 -17.18 22.17 9.43
C ILE A 353 -18.40 21.84 10.28
N LYS A 354 -19.60 21.77 9.68
CA LYS A 354 -20.83 21.50 10.41
C LYS A 354 -20.80 20.12 11.07
N GLU A 355 -20.49 19.08 10.29
CA GLU A 355 -20.44 17.70 10.78
C GLU A 355 -19.25 17.48 11.75
N GLY A 356 -18.15 18.20 11.56
CA GLY A 356 -17.01 18.17 12.48
C GLY A 356 -17.28 18.85 13.82
N ILE A 357 -18.04 19.95 13.84
CA ILE A 357 -18.55 20.55 15.08
C ILE A 357 -19.50 19.57 15.77
N GLU A 358 -20.43 18.94 15.03
CA GLU A 358 -21.32 17.92 15.59
C GLU A 358 -20.54 16.76 16.23
N TYR A 359 -19.46 16.28 15.58
CA TYR A 359 -18.57 15.28 16.16
C TYR A 359 -17.92 15.75 17.46
N ALA A 360 -17.36 16.97 17.50
CA ALA A 360 -16.70 17.49 18.71
C ALA A 360 -17.66 17.58 19.93
N PHE A 361 -18.93 17.89 19.68
CA PHE A 361 -19.96 18.02 20.72
C PHE A 361 -20.62 16.69 21.11
N LYS A 362 -20.45 15.61 20.33
CA LYS A 362 -21.12 14.33 20.57
C LYS A 362 -20.80 13.73 21.95
N ASN A 363 -19.55 13.84 22.38
CA ASN A 363 -19.09 13.41 23.71
C ASN A 363 -18.38 14.54 24.47
N ALA A 364 -18.90 15.77 24.39
CA ALA A 364 -18.33 16.90 25.13
C ALA A 364 -18.29 16.60 26.66
N PRO A 365 -17.20 16.96 27.37
CA PRO A 365 -16.05 17.73 26.90
C PRO A 365 -14.91 16.91 26.26
N LYS A 366 -14.98 15.57 26.27
CA LYS A 366 -13.86 14.68 25.90
C LYS A 366 -13.34 14.85 24.46
N GLN A 367 -14.18 15.33 23.55
CA GLN A 367 -13.84 15.49 22.12
C GLN A 367 -13.68 16.94 21.67
N LEU A 368 -13.77 17.92 22.60
CA LEU A 368 -13.70 19.34 22.26
C LEU A 368 -12.34 19.77 21.70
N SER A 369 -11.27 19.03 22.00
CA SER A 369 -9.94 19.19 21.38
C SER A 369 -9.98 19.16 19.85
N PHE A 370 -10.96 18.47 19.26
CA PHE A 370 -11.15 18.42 17.80
C PHE A 370 -11.47 19.78 17.18
N LEU A 371 -12.11 20.68 17.94
CA LEU A 371 -12.39 22.05 17.50
C LEU A 371 -11.08 22.81 17.24
N GLU A 372 -10.14 22.68 18.16
CA GLU A 372 -8.83 23.34 18.06
C GLU A 372 -7.90 22.62 17.08
N SER A 373 -7.85 21.29 17.12
CA SER A 373 -6.91 20.53 16.31
C SER A 373 -7.29 20.47 14.82
N ALA A 374 -8.59 20.39 14.51
CA ALA A 374 -9.04 20.22 13.13
C ALA A 374 -9.88 21.41 12.64
N MET A 375 -10.99 21.72 13.30
CA MET A 375 -12.00 22.63 12.75
C MET A 375 -11.48 24.07 12.60
N LEU A 376 -10.60 24.52 13.49
CA LEU A 376 -10.02 25.86 13.42
C LEU A 376 -9.33 26.13 12.06
N HIS A 377 -8.59 25.15 11.52
CA HIS A 377 -7.91 25.28 10.23
C HIS A 377 -8.90 25.48 9.07
N PHE A 378 -10.04 24.78 9.08
CA PHE A 378 -11.07 24.92 8.04
C PHE A 378 -11.85 26.24 8.20
N VAL A 379 -12.24 26.61 9.42
CA VAL A 379 -12.97 27.86 9.67
C VAL A 379 -12.09 29.08 9.37
N SER A 380 -10.77 28.97 9.56
CA SER A 380 -9.81 30.01 9.16
C SER A 380 -9.86 30.34 7.67
N LYS A 381 -10.35 29.44 6.82
CA LYS A 381 -10.48 29.66 5.36
C LYS A 381 -11.84 30.25 4.94
N LEU A 382 -12.80 30.40 5.85
CA LEU A 382 -14.13 30.92 5.52
C LEU A 382 -14.20 32.46 5.47
N PRO A 383 -15.08 33.05 4.65
CA PRO A 383 -15.43 34.46 4.69
C PRO A 383 -16.09 34.86 6.02
N THR A 384 -15.96 36.14 6.39
CA THR A 384 -16.46 36.71 7.65
C THR A 384 -17.94 36.40 7.98
N PRO A 385 -18.89 36.47 7.02
CA PRO A 385 -20.30 36.17 7.33
C PRO A 385 -20.53 34.71 7.75
N ALA A 386 -19.82 33.77 7.14
CA ALA A 386 -19.94 32.35 7.46
C ALA A 386 -19.32 32.03 8.84
N VAL A 387 -18.23 32.72 9.20
CA VAL A 387 -17.63 32.61 10.55
C VAL A 387 -18.61 33.03 11.63
N LEU A 388 -19.40 34.09 11.39
CA LEU A 388 -20.41 34.58 12.34
C LEU A 388 -21.57 33.61 12.52
N GLU A 389 -22.00 32.94 11.45
CA GLU A 389 -23.01 31.88 11.52
C GLU A 389 -22.53 30.70 12.38
N ILE A 390 -21.29 30.24 12.15
CA ILE A 390 -20.67 29.16 12.94
C ILE A 390 -20.51 29.56 14.40
N LEU A 391 -20.10 30.80 14.67
CA LEU A 391 -19.97 31.32 16.04
C LEU A 391 -21.30 31.26 16.79
N LYS A 392 -22.40 31.65 16.13
CA LYS A 392 -23.75 31.56 16.70
C LYS A 392 -24.19 30.12 16.95
N ASP A 393 -23.93 29.22 16.01
CA ASP A 393 -24.25 27.78 16.15
C ASP A 393 -23.52 27.19 17.37
N VAL A 394 -22.21 27.39 17.45
CA VAL A 394 -21.35 26.85 18.52
C VAL A 394 -21.74 27.40 19.89
N GLN A 395 -22.02 28.70 20.01
CA GLN A 395 -22.51 29.29 21.26
C GLN A 395 -23.90 28.80 21.64
N SER A 396 -24.77 28.48 20.68
CA SER A 396 -26.11 27.98 20.97
C SER A 396 -26.09 26.60 21.64
N ARG A 397 -25.08 25.77 21.32
CA ARG A 397 -24.89 24.42 21.85
C ARG A 397 -24.46 24.39 23.32
N THR A 398 -23.96 25.51 23.87
CA THR A 398 -23.47 25.60 25.25
C THR A 398 -24.36 26.41 26.19
N LYS A 399 -25.49 26.95 25.71
CA LYS A 399 -26.36 27.85 26.51
C LYS A 399 -26.89 27.24 27.81
N ASN A 400 -27.07 25.92 27.84
CA ASN A 400 -27.66 25.20 28.98
C ASN A 400 -26.66 24.21 29.60
N VAL A 401 -25.36 24.36 29.35
CA VAL A 401 -24.32 23.44 29.81
C VAL A 401 -23.46 24.15 30.84
N ASN A 402 -23.26 23.51 32.00
CA ASN A 402 -22.39 24.05 33.05
C ASN A 402 -20.92 23.79 32.70
N THR A 403 -20.27 24.77 32.07
CA THR A 403 -18.86 24.65 31.65
C THR A 403 -17.88 24.73 32.81
N ASP A 404 -18.33 25.14 34.00
CA ASP A 404 -17.48 25.36 35.18
C ASP A 404 -17.18 24.07 35.96
N GLU A 405 -17.88 22.97 35.64
CA GLU A 405 -17.66 21.65 36.25
C GLU A 405 -16.34 20.99 35.80
N ASP A 406 -15.91 21.26 34.56
CA ASP A 406 -14.62 20.80 34.02
C ASP A 406 -13.93 21.91 33.19
N PRO A 407 -13.33 22.91 33.86
CA PRO A 407 -12.71 24.04 33.18
C PRO A 407 -11.61 23.63 32.18
N ASN A 408 -10.92 22.51 32.45
CA ASN A 408 -9.86 22.00 31.60
C ASN A 408 -10.40 21.34 30.33
N GLY A 409 -11.44 20.51 30.44
CA GLY A 409 -12.11 19.88 29.30
C GLY A 409 -12.79 20.87 28.37
N TRP A 410 -13.27 22.01 28.89
CA TRP A 410 -13.90 23.07 28.10
C TRP A 410 -12.92 24.09 27.50
N ARG A 411 -11.64 24.06 27.89
CA ARG A 411 -10.61 24.97 27.37
C ARG A 411 -10.54 25.00 25.83
N PRO A 412 -10.55 23.87 25.09
CA PRO A 412 -10.50 23.90 23.63
C PRO A 412 -11.68 24.64 22.99
N TYR A 413 -12.86 24.58 23.61
CA TYR A 413 -14.03 25.34 23.16
C TYR A 413 -13.81 26.85 23.28
N PHE A 414 -13.30 27.32 24.43
CA PHE A 414 -13.03 28.75 24.63
C PHE A 414 -11.95 29.25 23.67
N THR A 415 -10.86 28.50 23.51
CA THR A 415 -9.82 28.80 22.52
C THR A 415 -10.41 28.93 21.12
N PHE A 416 -11.28 28.00 20.72
CA PHE A 416 -11.93 28.04 19.41
C PHE A 416 -12.81 29.30 19.24
N VAL A 417 -13.69 29.59 20.21
CA VAL A 417 -14.58 30.76 20.19
C VAL A 417 -13.80 32.07 20.13
N ASP A 418 -12.73 32.20 20.92
CA ASP A 418 -11.91 33.42 20.95
C ASP A 418 -11.18 33.64 19.61
N ASN A 419 -10.68 32.59 18.97
CA ASN A 419 -10.11 32.67 17.62
C ASN A 419 -11.15 33.13 16.58
N LEU A 420 -12.40 32.65 16.67
CA LEU A 420 -13.46 33.09 15.76
C LEU A 420 -13.80 34.57 15.95
N ARG A 421 -13.85 35.04 17.21
CA ARG A 421 -14.07 36.45 17.54
C ARG A 421 -12.94 37.35 17.05
N GLU A 422 -11.69 36.93 17.28
CA GLU A 422 -10.51 37.68 16.82
C GLU A 422 -10.50 37.80 15.30
N LYS A 423 -10.82 36.72 14.58
CA LYS A 423 -10.91 36.75 13.12
C LYS A 423 -12.03 37.66 12.62
N TYR A 424 -13.17 37.69 13.31
CA TYR A 424 -14.27 38.59 12.98
C TYR A 424 -13.83 40.05 13.17
N ALA A 425 -13.24 40.38 14.32
CA ALA A 425 -12.78 41.74 14.64
C ALA A 425 -11.70 42.25 13.69
N LYS A 426 -10.75 41.40 13.26
CA LYS A 426 -9.69 41.77 12.29
C LYS A 426 -10.24 42.13 10.92
N ASN A 427 -11.38 41.56 10.51
CA ASN A 427 -11.99 41.82 9.20
C ASN A 427 -12.99 42.99 9.22
N GLU A 428 -13.56 43.37 10.37
CA GLU A 428 -14.33 44.61 10.51
C GLU A 428 -13.44 45.88 10.40
N GLY A 429 -12.12 45.75 10.65
CA GLY A 429 -11.16 46.86 10.55
C GLY A 429 -10.70 47.23 9.14
N LEU A 430 -11.11 46.48 8.10
CA LEU A 430 -10.87 46.81 6.70
C LEU A 430 -12.19 47.24 6.07
N PRO A 431 -12.40 48.53 5.74
CA PRO A 431 -13.58 48.91 4.98
C PRO A 431 -13.52 48.23 3.61
N ASP A 432 -14.67 47.67 3.19
CA ASP A 432 -14.94 47.30 1.80
C ASP A 432 -14.47 48.44 0.88
N GLU A 433 -13.34 48.24 0.18
CA GLU A 433 -13.05 49.05 -1.00
C GLU A 433 -14.06 48.65 -2.07
N LYS A 434 -15.15 49.42 -2.04
CA LYS A 434 -16.13 49.69 -3.07
C LYS A 434 -15.72 49.19 -4.46
N GLU A 435 -16.60 48.34 -4.98
CA GLU A 435 -17.02 48.31 -6.36
C GLU A 435 -16.89 49.70 -7.04
N GLY A 436 -16.03 49.79 -8.07
CA GLY A 436 -15.98 50.91 -9.00
C GLY A 436 -14.81 51.89 -8.86
N THR A 437 -13.59 51.47 -9.22
CA THR A 437 -12.63 52.39 -9.84
C THR A 437 -11.99 51.72 -11.07
N ASN A 438 -12.29 52.26 -12.25
CA ASN A 438 -11.67 51.86 -13.52
C ASN A 438 -10.15 52.07 -13.46
N VAL A 439 -9.38 51.01 -13.14
CA VAL A 439 -7.93 51.02 -13.29
C VAL A 439 -7.61 50.75 -14.75
N ARG A 440 -7.31 51.84 -15.46
CA ARG A 440 -6.74 51.86 -16.81
C ARG A 440 -5.52 50.92 -16.86
N CYS A 441 -5.64 49.80 -17.58
CA CYS A 441 -4.52 48.89 -17.81
C CYS A 441 -3.36 49.64 -18.48
N ARG A 442 -2.31 49.98 -17.73
CA ARG A 442 -1.02 50.37 -18.32
C ARG A 442 -0.40 49.12 -18.91
N GLY A 443 -0.50 49.00 -20.23
CA GLY A 443 0.16 47.97 -21.01
C GLY A 443 1.66 47.92 -20.73
N ARG A 444 2.17 46.70 -20.56
CA ARG A 444 3.60 46.36 -20.56
C ARG A 444 4.22 46.89 -21.87
N PRO A 445 5.37 47.60 -21.85
CA PRO A 445 5.99 48.05 -23.10
C PRO A 445 6.43 46.83 -23.92
N LYS A 446 6.01 46.75 -25.19
CA LYS A 446 6.53 45.77 -26.15
C LYS A 446 8.04 45.95 -26.27
N LYS A 447 8.79 44.88 -26.00
CA LYS A 447 10.23 44.77 -26.28
C LYS A 447 10.40 44.93 -27.80
N ARG A 448 11.11 45.98 -28.24
CA ARG A 448 11.45 46.19 -29.65
C ARG A 448 12.38 45.04 -30.09
N GLN A 449 11.99 44.33 -31.15
CA GLN A 449 12.88 43.43 -31.87
C GLN A 449 13.87 44.29 -32.66
N ASN A 450 15.17 44.13 -32.39
CA ASN A 450 16.22 44.69 -33.24
C ASN A 450 16.30 43.85 -34.51
N ILE A 451 15.85 44.45 -35.61
CA ILE A 451 16.05 43.95 -36.96
C ILE A 451 17.51 44.27 -37.34
N VAL A 452 18.28 43.22 -37.64
CA VAL A 452 19.61 43.33 -38.28
C VAL A 452 19.37 43.64 -39.76
N PRO A 453 19.99 44.70 -40.33
CA PRO A 453 19.84 44.97 -41.76
C PRO A 453 20.86 44.13 -42.55
N THR A 454 20.34 43.24 -43.40
CA THR A 454 21.10 42.66 -44.51
C THR A 454 21.08 43.70 -45.64
N MET A 455 22.24 44.25 -45.98
CA MET A 455 22.45 44.97 -47.23
C MET A 455 23.13 44.04 -48.25
N GLN A 456 22.80 44.31 -49.51
CA GLN A 456 23.14 43.63 -50.76
C GLN A 456 24.55 43.08 -50.90
#